data_AF-A0A9D7ABV9-F1
#
_entry.id   AF-A0A9D7ABV9-F1
#
_cell.length_a   1.000
_cell.length_b   1.000
_cell.length_c   1.000
_cell.angle_alpha   90.00
_cell.angle_beta   90.00
_cell.angle_gamma   90.00
#
_symmetry.space_group_name_H-M   'P 1'
#
loop_
_entity.id
_entity.type
_entity.pdbx_description
1 polymer ?
#
loop_
_entity_poly.entity_id
_entity_poly.type
_entity_poly.pdbx_seq_one_letter_code
_entity_poly.pdbx_strand_id
1 'polypeptide(L)' 'MAVEEISIAAFVSMHNSSLRMIDVREADEYESGHIPGAVNIPLSEFAARVSEVGADKV' A
#
# COMPACT_ATOMS: atom_id res chain seq x y z
N MET A 1 5.31 -18.56 -3.80
CA MET A 1 4.50 -17.90 -2.76
C MET A 1 3.14 -17.60 -3.36
N ALA A 2 2.06 -17.85 -2.62
CA ALA A 2 0.73 -17.38 -3.00
C ALA A 2 0.56 -15.96 -2.44
N VAL A 3 0.10 -15.03 -3.27
CA VAL A 3 -0.28 -13.68 -2.82
C VAL A 3 -1.75 -13.75 -2.45
N GLU A 4 -2.08 -13.32 -1.23
CA GLU A 4 -3.47 -13.16 -0.83
C GLU A 4 -4.01 -11.87 -1.45
N GLU A 5 -4.99 -12.01 -2.32
CA GLU A 5 -5.66 -10.88 -2.97
C GLU A 5 -6.98 -10.57 -2.27
N ILE A 6 -7.33 -9.29 -2.20
CA ILE A 6 -8.60 -8.82 -1.67
C ILE A 6 -9.47 -8.26 -2.78
N SER A 7 -10.79 -8.41 -2.64
CA SER A 7 -11.74 -7.75 -3.54
C SER A 7 -11.94 -6.28 -3.16
N ILE A 8 -12.44 -5.48 -4.11
CA ILE A 8 -12.81 -4.07 -3.88
C ILE A 8 -13.87 -3.95 -2.77
N ALA A 9 -14.84 -4.86 -2.74
CA ALA A 9 -15.89 -4.84 -1.70
C ALA A 9 -15.32 -5.11 -0.29
N ALA A 10 -14.35 -6.02 -0.19
CA ALA A 10 -13.64 -6.27 1.06
C ALA A 10 -12.83 -5.03 1.48
N PHE A 11 -12.10 -4.43 0.54
CA PHE A 11 -11.35 -3.20 0.77
C PHE A 11 -12.23 -2.07 1.31
N VAL A 12 -13.37 -1.78 0.67
CA VAL A 12 -14.32 -0.74 1.12
C VAL A 12 -14.84 -1.01 2.53
N SER A 13 -15.09 -2.29 2.87
CA SER A 13 -15.55 -2.69 4.21
C SER A 13 -14.47 -2.46 5.28
N MET A 14 -13.19 -2.59 4.92
CA MET A 14 -12.06 -2.49 5.83
C MET A 14 -11.42 -1.09 5.88
N HIS A 15 -11.68 -0.21 4.89
CA HIS A 15 -11.06 1.12 4.76
C HIS A 15 -11.28 2.04 5.98
N ASN A 16 -12.30 1.78 6.81
CA ASN A 16 -12.55 2.52 8.05
C ASN A 16 -11.82 1.93 9.28
N SER A 17 -11.15 0.79 9.11
CA SER A 17 -10.27 0.18 10.09
C SER A 17 -8.83 0.64 9.81
N SER A 18 -7.95 0.60 10.81
CA SER A 18 -6.54 1.04 10.71
C SER A 18 -5.69 0.18 9.76
N LEU A 19 -6.01 0.20 8.47
CA LEU A 19 -5.23 -0.41 7.40
C LEU A 19 -4.12 0.53 6.97
N ARG A 20 -2.90 -0.02 6.86
CA ARG A 20 -1.81 0.67 6.17
C ARG A 20 -1.82 0.27 4.71
N MET A 21 -2.01 1.25 3.84
CA MET A 21 -2.00 1.07 2.40
C MET A 21 -0.69 1.61 1.84
N ILE A 22 0.01 0.78 1.05
CA ILE A 22 1.22 1.19 0.35
C ILE A 22 0.92 1.21 -1.15
N ASP A 23 1.22 2.35 -1.78
CA ASP A 23 1.13 2.52 -3.22
C ASP A 23 2.53 2.44 -3.83
N VAL A 24 2.76 1.39 -4.63
CA VAL A 24 4.08 1.09 -5.22
C VAL A 24 4.29 1.67 -6.63
N ARG A 25 3.34 2.48 -7.09
CA ARG A 25 3.44 3.20 -8.37
C ARG A 25 4.49 4.31 -8.31
N GLU A 26 4.82 4.86 -9.48
CA GLU A 26 5.71 6.02 -9.58
C GLU A 26 5.06 7.25 -8.93
N ALA A 27 5.90 8.20 -8.50
CA ALA A 27 5.45 9.34 -7.70
C ALA A 27 4.48 10.26 -8.47
N ASP A 28 4.68 10.43 -9.78
CA ASP A 28 3.81 11.25 -10.65
C ASP A 28 2.40 10.65 -10.81
N GLU A 29 2.30 9.32 -10.87
CA GLU A 29 1.01 8.62 -10.88
C GLU A 29 0.26 8.76 -9.57
N TYR A 30 0.99 8.71 -8.45
CA TYR A 30 0.44 8.92 -7.11
C TYR A 30 -0.06 10.36 -6.93
N GLU A 31 0.74 11.36 -7.34
CA GLU A 31 0.36 12.78 -7.28
C GLU A 31 -0.84 13.11 -8.17
N SER A 32 -0.98 12.43 -9.31
CA SER A 32 -2.13 12.58 -10.22
C SER A 32 -3.43 12.03 -9.62
N GLY A 33 -3.35 11.15 -8.62
CA GLY A 33 -4.49 10.62 -7.90
C GLY A 33 -4.17 9.33 -7.13
N HIS A 34 -4.56 9.30 -5.86
CA HIS A 34 -4.36 8.16 -4.97
C HIS A 34 -5.48 8.04 -3.94
N ILE A 35 -5.53 6.87 -3.30
CA ILE A 35 -6.47 6.62 -2.21
C ILE A 35 -6.02 7.37 -0.96
N PRO A 36 -6.89 8.19 -0.33
CA PRO A 36 -6.52 8.93 0.87
C PRO A 36 -5.96 8.04 1.98
N GLY A 37 -4.82 8.43 2.56
CA GLY A 37 -4.14 7.68 3.61
C GLY A 37 -3.20 6.57 3.11
N ALA A 38 -3.12 6.33 1.80
CA ALA A 38 -2.04 5.54 1.23
C ALA A 38 -0.68 6.25 1.41
N VAL A 39 0.38 5.47 1.49
CA VAL A 39 1.77 5.95 1.50
C VAL A 39 2.43 5.50 0.22
N ASN A 40 2.96 6.44 -0.56
CA ASN A 40 3.70 6.11 -1.77
C ASN A 40 5.12 5.65 -1.43
N ILE A 41 5.47 4.44 -1.87
CA ILE A 41 6.83 3.89 -1.84
C ILE A 41 7.04 3.21 -3.19
N PRO A 42 7.61 3.92 -4.19
CA PRO A 42 7.80 3.38 -5.53
C PRO A 42 8.51 2.03 -5.50
N LEU A 43 8.11 1.10 -6.37
CA LEU A 43 8.64 -0.27 -6.36
C LEU A 43 10.16 -0.31 -6.49
N SER A 44 10.74 0.63 -7.25
CA SER A 44 12.18 0.82 -7.43
C SER A 44 12.93 1.11 -6.11
N GLU A 45 12.28 1.78 -5.15
CA GLU A 45 12.81 2.13 -3.84
C GLU A 45 12.34 1.17 -2.72
N PHE A 46 11.29 0.39 -2.98
CA PHE A 46 10.60 -0.40 -1.97
C PHE A 46 11.51 -1.35 -1.22
N ALA A 47 12.44 -2.02 -1.90
CA ALA A 47 13.39 -2.95 -1.25
C ALA A 47 14.29 -2.24 -0.23
N ALA A 48 14.68 -0.99 -0.49
CA ALA A 48 15.51 -0.21 0.43
C ALA A 48 14.69 0.38 1.59
N ARG A 49 13.38 0.60 1.37
CA ARG A 49 12.47 1.30 2.29
C ARG A 49 11.47 0.38 2.98
N VAL A 50 11.61 -0.94 2.82
CA VAL A 50 10.70 -1.96 3.39
C VAL A 50 10.53 -1.83 4.90
N SER A 51 11.56 -1.34 5.60
CA SER A 51 11.54 -1.07 7.04
C SER A 51 10.48 -0.03 7.45
N GLU A 52 10.09 0.88 6.55
CA GLU A 52 9.05 1.91 6.79
C GLU A 52 7.64 1.32 6.81
N VAL A 53 7.42 0.20 6.11
CA VAL A 53 6.13 -0.50 6.01
C VAL A 53 5.76 -1.18 7.32
N GLY A 54 6.69 -1.25 8.29
CA GLY A 54 6.46 -1.82 9.61
C GLY A 54 6.55 -3.33 9.52
N ALA A 55 7.75 -3.85 9.82
CA ALA A 55 8.04 -5.28 9.84
C ALA A 55 7.45 -6.00 11.07
N ASP A 56 6.19 -5.70 11.41
CA ASP A 56 5.51 -6.41 12.49
C ASP A 56 4.51 -7.40 11.90
N LYS A 57 4.91 -8.68 11.97
CA LYS A 57 4.24 -9.91 11.52
C LYS A 57 4.47 -10.30 10.05
N VAL A 58 5.65 -10.90 9.82
CA VAL A 58 5.75 -12.08 8.93
C VAL A 58 5.22 -13.31 9.67
#